data_AF-A0AAV8YTJ1-F1
#
_entry.id   AF-A0AAV8YTJ1-F1
#
_cell.length_a   1.000
_cell.length_b   1.000
_cell.length_c   1.000
_cell.angle_alpha   90.00
_cell.angle_beta   90.00
_cell.angle_gamma   90.00
#
_symmetry.space_group_name_H-M   'P 1'
#
loop_
_entity.id
_entity.type
_entity.pdbx_description
1 polymer ?
#
loop_
_entity_poly.entity_id
_entity_poly.type
_entity_poly.pdbx_seq_one_letter_code
_entity_poly.pdbx_strand_id
1 'polypeptide(L)'
;MRIRAATLKLGETFIGIQLAKIVESKNPKYPVGQYVTAHFGWRSHTISDGSPINGQIPALVPNFGGLPLSLALGVLGRPELVRRDRNRCWWSVGSHVGQIAKIKGCKVIGITGSDEKGRVLVEELGFDHFINYKIADVDKALTELAPEGVDCFFDN
;
A
#
# COMPACT_ATOMS: atom_id res chain seq x y z
N MET A 1 -0.22 -12.25 2.41
CA MET A 1 0.69 -12.82 3.44
C MET A 1 0.38 -14.27 3.80
N ARG A 2 -0.86 -14.66 4.16
CA ARG A 2 -1.19 -16.06 4.57
C ARG A 2 -0.74 -17.16 3.59
N ILE A 3 -0.88 -16.95 2.27
CA ILE A 3 -0.48 -17.94 1.26
C ILE A 3 1.04 -18.17 1.24
N ARG A 4 1.84 -17.11 1.40
CA ARG A 4 3.30 -17.22 1.41
C ARG A 4 3.85 -17.78 2.73
N ALA A 5 3.12 -17.61 3.85
CA ALA A 5 3.52 -18.16 5.14
C ALA A 5 3.54 -19.69 5.14
N ALA A 6 2.66 -20.33 4.37
CA ALA A 6 2.60 -21.80 4.28
C ALA A 6 3.80 -22.43 3.56
N THR A 7 4.55 -21.66 2.77
CA THR A 7 5.68 -22.16 1.97
C THR A 7 7.04 -21.73 2.53
N LEU A 8 7.07 -20.90 3.57
CA LEU A 8 8.29 -20.43 4.20
C LEU A 8 8.83 -21.50 5.16
N LYS A 9 10.10 -21.88 5.00
CA LYS A 9 10.75 -22.80 5.92
C LYS A 9 11.34 -22.04 7.11
N LEU A 10 11.43 -22.70 8.25
CA LEU A 10 12.14 -22.16 9.41
C LEU A 10 13.59 -21.85 9.02
N GLY A 11 14.08 -20.68 9.42
CA GLY A 11 15.42 -20.18 9.10
C GLY A 11 15.53 -19.46 7.75
N GLU A 12 14.52 -19.50 6.89
CA GLU A 12 14.51 -18.69 5.66
C GLU A 12 14.25 -17.21 5.97
N THR A 13 14.87 -16.32 5.19
CA THR A 13 14.57 -14.89 5.32
C THR A 13 13.13 -14.62 4.94
N PHE A 14 12.40 -13.98 5.85
CA PHE A 14 11.02 -13.60 5.60
C PHE A 14 10.92 -12.65 4.41
N ILE A 15 9.92 -12.84 3.56
CA ILE A 15 9.74 -12.04 2.34
C ILE A 15 9.30 -10.60 2.66
N GLY A 16 9.65 -9.66 1.79
CA GLY A 16 9.24 -8.26 1.94
C GLY A 16 9.90 -7.36 0.93
N ILE A 17 9.17 -6.32 0.51
CA ILE A 17 9.76 -5.19 -0.22
C ILE A 17 10.40 -4.28 0.82
N GLN A 18 11.58 -3.77 0.52
CA GLN A 18 12.29 -2.82 1.36
C GLN A 18 12.68 -1.59 0.55
N LEU A 19 12.64 -0.44 1.22
CA LEU A 19 13.37 0.75 0.85
C LEU A 19 14.70 0.72 1.59
N ALA A 20 15.80 0.56 0.86
CA ALA A 20 17.14 0.41 1.43
C ALA A 20 18.07 1.52 0.94
N LYS A 21 19.01 1.94 1.79
CA LYS A 21 20.09 2.86 1.41
C LYS A 21 21.29 2.05 0.93
N ILE A 22 21.89 2.46 -0.18
CA ILE A 22 23.15 1.89 -0.67
C ILE A 22 24.27 2.47 0.17
N VAL A 23 24.84 1.65 1.06
CA VAL A 23 25.95 2.05 1.94
C VAL A 23 27.32 1.81 1.30
N GLU A 24 27.42 0.81 0.43
CA GLU A 24 28.62 0.46 -0.33
C GLU A 24 28.21 -0.05 -1.71
N SER A 25 29.02 0.22 -2.73
CA SER A 25 28.76 -0.29 -4.08
C SER A 25 30.02 -0.40 -4.93
N LYS A 26 30.13 -1.51 -5.66
CA LYS A 26 31.09 -1.72 -6.76
C LYS A 26 30.42 -1.64 -8.13
N ASN A 27 29.13 -1.32 -8.18
CA ASN A 27 28.34 -1.27 -9.40
C ASN A 27 27.96 0.20 -9.69
N PRO A 28 28.45 0.80 -10.79
CA PRO A 28 28.20 2.22 -11.09
C PRO A 28 26.72 2.53 -11.34
N LYS A 29 25.88 1.53 -11.66
CA LYS A 29 24.42 1.71 -11.77
C LYS A 29 23.73 1.92 -10.43
N TYR A 30 24.39 1.62 -9.31
CA TYR A 30 23.84 1.76 -7.96
C TYR A 30 24.82 2.56 -7.09
N PRO A 31 24.86 3.89 -7.21
CA PRO A 31 25.81 4.72 -6.47
C PRO A 31 25.54 4.72 -4.96
N VAL A 32 26.62 4.80 -4.17
CA VAL A 32 26.54 4.95 -2.70
C VAL A 32 25.76 6.21 -2.33
N GLY A 33 24.96 6.11 -1.27
CA GLY A 33 24.12 7.20 -0.76
C GLY A 33 22.72 7.25 -1.36
N GLN A 34 22.49 6.63 -2.53
CA GLN A 34 21.16 6.51 -3.11
C GLN A 34 20.30 5.47 -2.41
N TYR A 35 19.01 5.52 -2.68
CA TYR A 35 18.03 4.58 -2.16
C TYR A 35 17.53 3.67 -3.27
N VAL A 36 17.18 2.44 -2.91
CA VAL A 36 16.72 1.40 -3.81
C VAL A 36 15.52 0.68 -3.22
N THR A 37 14.57 0.30 -4.06
CA THR A 37 13.45 -0.58 -3.70
C THR A 37 13.61 -1.95 -4.33
N ALA A 38 13.57 -3.00 -3.51
CA ALA A 38 13.61 -4.37 -3.99
C ALA A 38 13.01 -5.36 -2.97
N HIS A 39 12.81 -6.60 -3.40
CA HIS A 39 12.35 -7.70 -2.55
C HIS A 39 13.49 -8.33 -1.72
N PHE A 40 14.16 -7.54 -0.89
CA PHE A 40 15.26 -8.01 -0.04
C PHE A 40 14.81 -8.93 1.11
N GLY A 41 13.53 -8.88 1.49
CA GLY A 41 13.06 -9.59 2.68
C GLY A 41 13.48 -8.93 3.98
N TRP A 42 13.05 -9.47 5.12
CA TRP A 42 13.27 -8.86 6.43
C TRP A 42 14.69 -9.11 6.92
N ARG A 43 15.54 -8.10 6.74
CA ARG A 43 16.92 -8.07 7.22
C ARG A 43 17.43 -6.63 7.31
N SER A 44 18.57 -6.45 7.99
CA SER A 44 19.24 -5.15 8.09
C SER A 44 20.13 -4.83 6.88
N HIS A 45 20.76 -5.85 6.28
CA HIS A 45 21.71 -5.69 5.18
C HIS A 45 21.52 -6.76 4.11
N THR A 46 21.69 -6.37 2.85
CA THR A 46 21.63 -7.26 1.70
C THR A 46 22.78 -6.98 0.76
N ILE A 47 23.44 -8.02 0.29
CA ILE A 47 24.37 -7.94 -0.83
C ILE A 47 23.59 -8.26 -2.10
N SER A 48 23.70 -7.39 -3.11
CA SER A 48 23.10 -7.57 -4.41
C SER A 48 24.11 -7.19 -5.49
N ASP A 49 24.13 -7.97 -6.56
CA ASP A 49 24.86 -7.68 -7.79
C ASP A 49 24.04 -6.81 -8.76
N GLY A 50 22.79 -6.48 -8.40
CA GLY A 50 21.83 -5.75 -9.23
C GLY A 50 21.01 -6.65 -10.16
N SER A 51 21.14 -7.97 -10.06
CA SER A 51 20.29 -8.93 -10.78
C SER A 51 18.85 -8.96 -10.21
N PRO A 52 17.87 -9.49 -10.96
CA PRO A 52 16.50 -9.61 -10.48
C PRO A 52 16.40 -10.46 -9.21
N ILE A 53 15.79 -9.91 -8.16
CA ILE A 53 15.45 -10.61 -6.92
C ILE A 53 13.96 -10.88 -6.92
N ASN A 54 13.56 -12.16 -6.87
CA ASN A 54 12.15 -12.57 -7.02
C ASN A 54 11.49 -12.02 -8.30
N GLY A 55 12.24 -11.98 -9.41
CA GLY A 55 11.75 -11.51 -10.71
C GLY A 55 11.69 -9.98 -10.84
N GLN A 56 12.16 -9.21 -9.87
CA GLN A 56 12.21 -7.75 -9.94
C GLN A 56 13.64 -7.22 -9.80
N ILE A 57 14.02 -6.34 -10.72
CA ILE A 57 15.31 -5.64 -10.68
C ILE A 57 15.25 -4.60 -9.54
N PRO A 58 16.28 -4.48 -8.70
CA PRO A 58 16.37 -3.40 -7.73
C PRO A 58 16.22 -2.04 -8.42
N ALA A 59 15.20 -1.27 -8.04
CA ALA A 59 14.90 0.01 -8.68
C ALA A 59 15.44 1.16 -7.84
N LEU A 60 16.25 2.04 -8.45
CA LEU A 60 16.67 3.27 -7.79
C LEU A 60 15.45 4.15 -7.50
N VAL A 61 15.44 4.73 -6.31
CA VAL A 61 14.39 5.64 -5.87
C VAL A 61 14.68 7.02 -6.45
N PRO A 62 13.71 7.61 -7.18
CA PRO A 62 13.90 8.94 -7.72
C PRO A 62 13.94 9.98 -6.58
N ASN A 63 14.54 11.12 -6.85
CA ASN A 63 14.49 12.24 -5.92
C ASN A 63 13.06 12.79 -5.86
N PHE A 64 12.42 12.72 -4.69
CA PHE A 64 11.07 13.22 -4.50
C PHE A 64 10.99 14.71 -4.13
N GLY A 65 12.08 15.47 -4.22
CA GLY A 65 12.04 16.93 -4.06
C GLY A 65 11.59 17.39 -2.67
N GLY A 66 11.94 16.65 -1.61
CA GLY A 66 11.57 16.96 -0.23
C GLY A 66 10.35 16.19 0.29
N LEU A 67 9.64 15.46 -0.57
CA LEU A 67 8.56 14.58 -0.12
C LEU A 67 9.11 13.34 0.63
N PRO A 68 8.31 12.71 1.50
CA PRO A 68 8.75 11.56 2.28
C PRO A 68 9.20 10.39 1.41
N LEU A 69 10.33 9.78 1.80
CA LEU A 69 10.90 8.61 1.13
C LEU A 69 9.96 7.39 1.12
N SER A 70 9.03 7.32 2.08
CA SER A 70 8.02 6.27 2.18
C SER A 70 7.13 6.18 0.94
N LEU A 71 7.03 7.23 0.13
CA LEU A 71 6.32 7.20 -1.16
C LEU A 71 6.88 6.12 -2.11
N ALA A 72 8.18 5.82 -2.02
CA ALA A 72 8.83 4.78 -2.82
C ALA A 72 8.29 3.37 -2.55
N LEU A 73 7.67 3.15 -1.37
CA LEU A 73 7.06 1.86 -1.04
C LEU A 73 5.69 1.65 -1.69
N GLY A 74 5.24 2.59 -2.53
CA GLY A 74 4.06 2.43 -3.37
C GLY A 74 2.78 2.83 -2.66
N VAL A 75 2.74 4.05 -2.12
CA VAL A 75 1.47 4.67 -1.68
C VAL A 75 0.44 4.72 -2.82
N LEU A 76 0.89 4.83 -4.06
CA LEU A 76 0.04 4.84 -5.26
C LEU A 76 -0.15 3.46 -5.90
N GLY A 77 0.36 2.37 -5.30
CA GLY A 77 0.59 1.14 -6.05
C GLY A 77 1.43 1.42 -7.30
N ARG A 78 1.59 0.46 -8.20
CA ARG A 78 1.91 0.86 -9.57
C ARG A 78 0.65 1.52 -10.15
N PRO A 79 0.74 2.65 -10.86
CA PRO A 79 -0.38 3.22 -11.62
C PRO A 79 -0.71 2.37 -12.87
N GLU A 80 -0.58 1.04 -12.75
CA GLU A 80 -1.25 0.13 -13.66
C GLU A 80 -2.69 0.04 -13.16
N LEU A 81 -3.55 0.85 -13.77
CA LEU A 81 -5.00 0.69 -13.75
C LEU A 81 -5.33 -0.80 -13.84
N VAL A 82 -5.76 -1.36 -12.71
CA VAL A 82 -6.50 -2.62 -12.59
C VAL A 82 -5.93 -3.79 -13.41
N ARG A 83 -4.95 -4.51 -12.84
CA ARG A 83 -4.87 -5.95 -13.09
C ARG A 83 -4.65 -6.70 -11.78
N ARG A 84 -5.74 -7.34 -11.36
CA ARG A 84 -5.95 -8.32 -10.30
C ARG A 84 -4.66 -8.98 -9.77
N ASP A 85 -3.96 -8.31 -8.86
CA ASP A 85 -2.88 -8.95 -8.11
C ASP A 85 -2.92 -8.57 -6.62
N ARG A 86 -2.97 -9.61 -5.78
CA ARG A 86 -3.49 -9.61 -4.40
C ARG A 86 -2.44 -9.19 -3.36
N ASN A 87 -1.88 -8.00 -3.47
CA ASN A 87 -0.99 -7.44 -2.45
C ASN A 87 -1.66 -6.30 -1.68
N ARG A 88 -2.25 -6.69 -0.55
CA ARG A 88 -3.02 -5.86 0.38
C ARG A 88 -2.12 -5.05 1.29
N CYS A 89 -2.08 -3.74 1.07
CA CYS A 89 -1.68 -2.74 2.08
C CYS A 89 -2.97 -2.12 2.64
N TRP A 90 -3.44 -2.70 3.74
CA TRP A 90 -4.82 -2.66 4.22
C TRP A 90 -5.35 -1.29 4.67
N TRP A 91 -4.49 -0.30 4.87
CA TRP A 91 -4.89 1.07 5.27
C TRP A 91 -4.41 2.14 4.28
N SER A 92 -3.24 1.92 3.69
CA SER A 92 -2.63 2.87 2.76
C SER A 92 -3.43 2.99 1.46
N VAL A 93 -3.92 1.88 0.90
CA VAL A 93 -4.56 1.95 -0.43
C VAL A 93 -5.97 2.52 -0.38
N GLY A 94 -6.79 2.12 0.61
CA GLY A 94 -8.18 2.55 0.71
C GLY A 94 -8.36 4.05 0.99
N SER A 95 -7.48 4.62 1.81
CA SER A 95 -7.47 6.07 2.11
C SER A 95 -7.19 6.91 0.85
N HIS A 96 -6.20 6.53 0.06
CA HIS A 96 -5.86 7.23 -1.18
C HIS A 96 -6.93 7.06 -2.26
N VAL A 97 -7.50 5.86 -2.42
CA VAL A 97 -8.62 5.63 -3.36
C VAL A 97 -9.79 6.54 -3.01
N GLY A 98 -10.15 6.66 -1.72
CA GLY A 98 -11.20 7.56 -1.27
C GLY A 98 -10.88 9.02 -1.56
N GLN A 99 -9.67 9.49 -1.28
CA GLN A 99 -9.26 10.87 -1.60
C GLN A 99 -9.32 11.16 -3.11
N ILE A 100 -8.89 10.22 -3.96
CA ILE A 100 -9.02 10.34 -5.42
C ILE A 100 -10.50 10.41 -5.83
N ALA A 101 -11.36 9.59 -5.24
CA ALA A 101 -12.80 9.63 -5.48
C ALA A 101 -13.42 10.97 -5.03
N LYS A 102 -13.00 11.53 -3.89
CA LYS A 102 -13.40 12.88 -3.47
C LYS A 102 -12.96 13.96 -4.44
N ILE A 103 -11.72 13.91 -4.94
CA ILE A 103 -11.21 14.83 -5.97
C ILE A 103 -12.05 14.72 -7.26
N LYS A 104 -12.57 13.55 -7.58
CA LYS A 104 -13.48 13.30 -8.71
C LYS A 104 -14.94 13.71 -8.43
N GLY A 105 -15.25 14.24 -7.26
CA GLY A 105 -16.59 14.68 -6.89
C GLY A 105 -17.53 13.55 -6.44
N CYS A 106 -17.01 12.36 -6.14
CA CYS A 106 -17.82 11.24 -5.69
C CYS A 106 -18.23 11.40 -4.20
N LYS A 107 -19.36 10.77 -3.85
CA LYS A 107 -19.67 10.41 -2.48
C LYS A 107 -18.86 9.16 -2.10
N VAL A 108 -18.22 9.16 -0.94
CA VAL A 108 -17.32 8.11 -0.49
C VAL A 108 -17.69 7.67 0.91
N ILE A 109 -17.95 6.37 1.06
CA ILE A 109 -18.27 5.71 2.33
C ILE A 109 -17.11 4.76 2.66
N GLY A 110 -16.46 4.98 3.79
CA GLY A 110 -15.33 4.15 4.24
C GLY A 110 -15.78 3.03 5.17
N ILE A 111 -15.37 1.78 4.94
CA ILE A 111 -15.67 0.67 5.85
C ILE A 111 -14.40 0.32 6.64
N THR A 112 -14.50 0.33 7.98
CA THR A 112 -13.34 0.17 8.87
C THR A 112 -13.68 -0.66 10.10
N GLY A 113 -12.65 -1.13 10.81
CA GLY A 113 -12.79 -2.01 11.98
C GLY A 113 -12.75 -1.30 13.33
N SER A 114 -12.79 0.02 13.36
CA SER A 114 -12.89 0.84 14.57
C SER A 114 -13.39 2.25 14.25
N ASP A 115 -14.10 2.86 15.21
CA ASP A 115 -14.61 4.23 15.07
C ASP A 115 -13.49 5.27 15.01
N GLU A 116 -12.38 5.03 15.73
CA GLU A 116 -11.18 5.87 15.69
C GLU A 116 -10.66 6.03 14.25
N LYS A 117 -10.53 4.92 13.52
CA LYS A 117 -10.14 4.95 12.11
C LYS A 117 -11.20 5.63 11.25
N GLY A 118 -12.48 5.41 11.58
CA GLY A 118 -13.61 5.99 10.87
C GLY A 118 -13.62 7.52 10.94
N ARG A 119 -13.34 8.07 12.12
CA ARG A 119 -13.19 9.51 12.33
C ARG A 119 -12.08 10.09 11.48
N VAL A 120 -10.90 9.45 11.43
CA VAL A 120 -9.81 9.89 10.54
C VAL A 120 -10.27 9.95 9.07
N LEU A 121 -11.05 8.96 8.59
CA LEU A 121 -11.55 8.99 7.21
C LEU A 121 -12.40 10.22 6.92
N VAL A 122 -13.29 10.59 7.83
CA VAL A 122 -14.23 11.72 7.63
C VAL A 122 -13.58 13.05 7.95
N GLU A 123 -12.97 13.18 9.13
CA GLU A 123 -12.45 14.43 9.69
C GLU A 123 -11.15 14.88 9.01
N GLU A 124 -10.26 13.95 8.64
CA GLU A 124 -8.96 14.29 8.05
C GLU A 124 -8.90 14.03 6.54
N LEU A 125 -9.49 12.93 6.06
CA LEU A 125 -9.38 12.52 4.67
C LEU A 125 -10.57 12.95 3.78
N GLY A 126 -11.61 13.52 4.38
CA GLY A 126 -12.74 14.11 3.65
C GLY A 126 -13.75 13.10 3.09
N PHE A 127 -13.81 11.89 3.63
CA PHE A 127 -14.89 10.95 3.33
C PHE A 127 -16.23 11.50 3.84
N ASP A 128 -17.34 11.14 3.18
CA ASP A 128 -18.66 11.62 3.58
C ASP A 128 -19.19 10.86 4.81
N HIS A 129 -18.93 9.55 4.86
CA HIS A 129 -19.34 8.69 5.96
C HIS A 129 -18.35 7.56 6.20
N PHE A 130 -18.44 6.93 7.37
CA PHE A 130 -17.80 5.65 7.64
C PHE A 130 -18.77 4.64 8.27
N ILE A 131 -18.48 3.36 8.09
CA ILE A 131 -19.18 2.24 8.73
C ILE A 131 -18.16 1.42 9.50
N ASN A 132 -18.40 1.20 10.78
CA ASN A 132 -17.62 0.26 11.57
C ASN A 132 -18.22 -1.15 11.47
N TYR A 133 -17.63 -2.01 10.63
CA TYR A 133 -18.17 -3.34 10.32
C TYR A 133 -18.19 -4.30 11.52
N LYS A 134 -17.55 -3.96 12.65
CA LYS A 134 -17.56 -4.80 13.85
C LYS A 134 -18.77 -4.58 14.74
N ILE A 135 -19.45 -3.45 14.61
CA ILE A 135 -20.57 -3.06 15.49
C ILE A 135 -21.85 -2.77 14.72
N ALA A 136 -21.74 -2.37 13.45
CA ALA A 136 -22.88 -2.03 12.60
C ALA A 136 -23.14 -3.14 11.57
N ASP A 137 -24.42 -3.29 11.22
CA ASP A 137 -24.86 -4.07 10.07
C ASP A 137 -24.54 -3.27 8.79
N VAL A 138 -23.58 -3.77 8.01
CA VAL A 138 -23.05 -3.07 6.83
C VAL A 138 -24.12 -2.92 5.75
N ASP A 139 -24.98 -3.93 5.55
CA ASP A 139 -25.99 -3.91 4.48
C ASP A 139 -27.06 -2.87 4.78
N LYS A 140 -27.50 -2.79 6.04
CA LYS A 140 -28.45 -1.74 6.48
C LYS A 140 -27.82 -0.37 6.37
N ALA A 141 -26.61 -0.19 6.88
CA ALA A 141 -25.91 1.09 6.83
C ALA A 141 -25.67 1.56 5.38
N LEU A 142 -25.34 0.67 4.46
CA LEU A 142 -25.20 1.01 3.04
C LEU A 142 -26.54 1.40 2.41
N THR A 143 -27.62 0.71 2.75
CA THR A 143 -28.97 1.08 2.26
C THR A 143 -29.37 2.48 2.72
N GLU A 144 -29.04 2.85 3.96
CA GLU A 144 -29.32 4.18 4.51
C GLU A 144 -28.41 5.27 3.91
N LEU A 145 -27.11 4.98 3.77
CA LEU A 145 -26.12 5.95 3.29
C LEU A 145 -26.08 6.08 1.77
N ALA A 146 -26.51 5.06 1.03
CA ALA A 146 -26.51 5.00 -0.42
C ALA A 146 -27.84 4.38 -0.92
N PRO A 147 -28.97 5.08 -0.76
CA PRO A 147 -30.30 4.56 -1.12
C PRO A 147 -30.46 4.30 -2.63
N GLU A 148 -29.69 5.00 -3.46
CA GLU A 148 -29.65 4.81 -4.91
C GLU A 148 -28.72 3.65 -5.34
N GLY A 149 -28.04 3.02 -4.38
CA GLY A 149 -27.05 1.97 -4.61
C GLY A 149 -25.60 2.46 -4.62
N VAL A 150 -24.68 1.53 -4.88
CA VAL A 150 -23.23 1.80 -4.91
C VAL A 150 -22.71 1.63 -6.33
N ASP A 151 -22.26 2.74 -6.95
CA ASP A 151 -21.73 2.74 -8.31
C ASP A 151 -20.38 2.03 -8.45
N CYS A 152 -19.55 2.09 -7.40
CA CYS A 152 -18.18 1.57 -7.40
C CYS A 152 -17.82 1.00 -6.04
N PHE A 153 -17.33 -0.24 -6.03
CA PHE A 153 -16.83 -0.91 -4.84
C PHE A 153 -15.34 -1.22 -4.97
N PHE A 154 -14.55 -0.77 -4.00
CA PHE A 154 -13.13 -1.07 -3.91
C PHE A 154 -12.89 -2.09 -2.79
N ASP A 155 -12.61 -3.34 -3.17
CA ASP A 155 -12.28 -4.41 -2.24
C ASP A 155 -10.77 -4.46 -1.95
N ASN A 156 -10.42 -4.52 -0.66
CA ASN A 156 -9.03 -4.60 -0.17
C ASN A 156 -8.72 -5.96 0.45
#